data_AF-F0H6C5-F1
#
_entry.id   AF-F0H6C5-F1
#
_cell.length_a   1.000
_cell.length_b   1.000
_cell.length_c   1.000
_cell.angle_alpha   90.00
_cell.angle_beta   90.00
_cell.angle_gamma   90.00
#
_symmetry.space_group_name_H-M   'P 1'
#
loop_
_entity.id
_entity.type
_entity.pdbx_description
1 polymer ?
#
loop_
_entity_poly.entity_id
_entity_poly.type
_entity_poly.pdbx_seq_one_letter_code
_entity_poly.pdbx_strand_id
1 'polypeptide(L)'
;MGTFDKIVRNIDCILKSMPSTQISVRVNLDKDNVGDFENIRNELLEKWSSYPNITIYPGILRIEDTVNKCMGCQSLLHDDVRDLFYGLTEAVNFYPVLQGKGCSATHLNSFLIGPLGELYKCWNELGDSKKIIGYINDQDFKNKDLIRKYVLSANCFEDEKCKDCEFIPICMGGCAFYRIKNMFDNGNFDICSLYKDNGVIEKCICLHLDKLRIKTPSI
;
A
#
# COMPACT_ATOMS: atom_id res chain seq x y z
N MET A 1 -0.57 22.86 -17.95
CA MET A 1 0.56 23.19 -17.05
C MET A 1 0.46 22.27 -15.84
N GLY A 2 1.52 21.53 -15.51
CA GLY A 2 1.50 20.59 -14.37
C GLY A 2 1.65 21.31 -13.03
N THR A 3 1.44 20.58 -11.92
CA THR A 3 1.60 21.10 -10.55
C THR A 3 2.97 20.80 -9.93
N PHE A 4 3.88 20.17 -10.68
CA PHE A 4 5.17 19.66 -10.21
C PHE A 4 6.00 20.73 -9.49
N ASP A 5 6.32 21.84 -10.16
CA ASP A 5 7.17 22.90 -9.59
C ASP A 5 6.58 23.50 -8.32
N LYS A 6 5.25 23.62 -8.27
CA LYS A 6 4.56 24.13 -7.08
C LYS A 6 4.69 23.17 -5.90
N ILE A 7 4.55 21.86 -6.13
CA ILE A 7 4.69 20.82 -5.11
C ILE A 7 6.14 20.79 -4.60
N VAL A 8 7.12 20.74 -5.50
CA VAL A 8 8.54 20.73 -5.16
C VAL A 8 8.93 21.97 -4.34
N ARG A 9 8.47 23.15 -4.76
CA ARG A 9 8.70 24.41 -4.02
C ARG A 9 8.06 24.40 -2.63
N ASN A 10 6.87 23.83 -2.49
CA ASN A 10 6.22 23.72 -1.18
C ASN A 10 7.01 22.80 -0.24
N ILE A 11 7.53 21.68 -0.76
CA ILE A 11 8.40 20.76 0.01
C ILE A 11 9.69 21.48 0.42
N ASP A 12 10.32 22.24 -0.49
CA ASP A 12 11.50 23.08 -0.16
C ASP A 12 11.20 24.04 1.01
N CYS A 13 10.02 24.67 1.03
CA CYS A 13 9.61 25.56 2.11
C CYS A 13 9.44 24.82 3.45
N ILE A 14 8.84 23.63 3.45
CA ILE A 14 8.64 22.83 4.67
C ILE A 14 10.00 22.35 5.21
N LEU A 15 10.87 21.83 4.36
CA LEU A 15 12.21 21.36 4.76
C LEU A 15 13.04 22.47 5.41
N LYS A 16 12.97 23.69 4.86
CA LYS A 16 13.66 24.87 5.42
C LYS A 16 13.06 25.38 6.71
N SER A 17 11.73 25.45 6.79
CA SER A 17 11.02 26.11 7.89
C SER A 17 10.73 25.18 9.07
N MET A 18 10.71 23.86 8.83
CA MET A 18 10.33 22.83 9.79
C MET A 18 11.32 21.65 9.76
N PRO A 19 12.61 21.86 10.12
CA PRO A 19 13.67 20.86 9.95
C PRO A 19 13.47 19.57 10.78
N SER A 20 12.63 19.60 11.81
CA SER A 20 12.28 18.42 12.62
C SER A 20 11.13 17.58 12.05
N THR A 21 10.46 18.04 10.99
CA THR A 21 9.29 17.36 10.41
C THR A 21 9.73 16.27 9.43
N GLN A 22 9.31 15.03 9.66
CA GLN A 22 9.53 13.95 8.70
C GLN A 22 8.62 14.12 7.49
N ILE A 23 9.20 14.14 6.28
CA ILE A 23 8.47 14.26 5.02
C ILE A 23 8.58 12.94 4.26
N SER A 24 7.43 12.40 3.86
CA SER A 24 7.36 11.21 3.01
C SER A 24 6.69 11.56 1.68
N VAL A 25 7.43 11.48 0.58
CA VAL A 25 6.95 11.75 -0.77
C VAL A 25 6.59 10.42 -1.43
N ARG A 26 5.29 10.21 -1.65
CA ARG A 26 4.75 9.05 -2.38
C ARG A 26 4.68 9.37 -3.86
N VAL A 27 5.39 8.62 -4.70
CA VAL A 27 5.27 8.70 -6.17
C VAL A 27 4.35 7.60 -6.65
N ASN A 28 3.19 7.95 -7.19
CA ASN A 28 2.22 6.94 -7.65
C ASN A 28 2.69 6.28 -8.94
N LEU A 29 2.78 4.95 -8.94
CA LEU A 29 3.29 4.17 -10.05
C LEU A 29 2.26 3.21 -10.62
N ASP A 30 2.22 3.14 -11.94
CA ASP A 30 1.53 2.16 -12.76
C ASP A 30 2.51 1.59 -13.81
N LYS A 31 2.02 0.75 -14.73
CA LYS A 31 2.89 0.17 -15.77
C LYS A 31 3.48 1.20 -16.73
N ASP A 32 2.85 2.35 -16.91
CA ASP A 32 3.29 3.33 -17.89
C ASP A 32 4.48 4.14 -17.39
N ASN A 33 4.60 4.32 -16.06
CA ASN A 33 5.63 5.18 -15.46
C ASN A 33 6.57 4.50 -14.45
N VAL A 34 6.41 3.19 -14.18
CA VAL A 34 7.26 2.49 -13.19
C VAL A 34 8.75 2.57 -13.52
N GLY A 35 9.11 2.58 -14.81
CA GLY A 35 10.50 2.70 -15.27
C GLY A 35 11.14 4.07 -14.96
N ASP A 36 10.34 5.11 -14.76
CA ASP A 36 10.84 6.45 -14.46
C ASP A 36 11.12 6.66 -12.96
N PHE A 37 10.68 5.74 -12.11
CA PHE A 37 10.72 5.92 -10.65
C PHE A 37 12.14 6.11 -10.11
N GLU A 38 13.12 5.34 -10.61
CA GLU A 38 14.50 5.46 -10.13
C GLU A 38 15.08 6.84 -10.45
N ASN A 39 14.85 7.35 -11.66
CA ASN A 39 15.34 8.65 -12.10
C ASN A 39 14.75 9.78 -11.26
N ILE A 40 13.42 9.87 -11.15
CA ILE A 40 12.77 10.94 -10.37
C ILE A 40 13.14 10.86 -8.89
N ARG A 41 13.31 9.65 -8.36
CA ARG A 41 13.73 9.45 -6.97
C ARG A 41 15.14 9.98 -6.74
N ASN A 42 16.08 9.66 -7.63
CA ASN A 42 17.48 10.08 -7.49
C ASN A 42 17.63 11.59 -7.65
N GLU A 43 16.98 12.20 -8.64
CA GLU A 43 16.97 13.66 -8.84
C GLU A 43 16.47 14.42 -7.59
N LEU A 44 15.35 13.96 -7.02
CA LEU A 44 14.77 14.59 -5.84
C LEU A 44 15.61 14.35 -4.57
N LEU A 45 16.21 13.17 -4.40
CA LEU A 45 17.10 12.89 -3.28
C LEU A 45 18.40 13.69 -3.38
N GLU A 46 18.96 13.87 -4.56
CA GLU A 46 20.13 14.72 -4.79
C GLU A 46 19.81 16.17 -4.42
N LYS A 47 18.68 16.70 -4.92
CA LYS A 47 18.19 18.04 -4.61
C LYS A 47 17.99 18.28 -3.11
N TRP A 48 17.52 17.26 -2.37
CA TRP A 48 17.26 17.34 -0.94
C TRP A 48 18.32 16.64 -0.08
N SER A 49 19.52 16.41 -0.61
CA SER A 49 20.61 15.68 0.07
C SER A 49 21.03 16.27 1.43
N SER A 50 20.80 17.57 1.64
CA SER A 50 21.07 18.26 2.92
C SER A 50 20.02 17.99 4.01
N TYR A 51 18.91 17.32 3.68
CA TYR A 51 17.80 17.07 4.59
C TYR A 51 17.67 15.58 4.89
N PRO A 52 18.04 15.11 6.09
CA PRO A 52 17.95 13.69 6.44
C PRO A 52 16.52 13.22 6.75
N ASN A 53 15.57 14.15 6.88
CA ASN A 53 14.18 13.95 7.27
C ASN A 53 13.22 13.80 6.08
N ILE A 54 13.72 13.46 4.89
CA ILE A 54 12.89 13.20 3.71
C ILE A 54 13.06 11.75 3.23
N THR A 55 11.95 11.13 2.84
CA THR A 55 11.94 9.80 2.22
C THR A 55 11.08 9.85 0.97
N ILE A 56 11.56 9.25 -0.11
CA ILE A 56 10.84 9.13 -1.39
C ILE A 56 10.61 7.66 -1.66
N TYR A 57 9.34 7.27 -1.80
CA TYR A 57 8.95 5.87 -1.88
C TYR A 57 7.89 5.64 -2.96
N PRO A 58 7.88 4.43 -3.58
CA PRO A 58 6.92 4.12 -4.63
C PRO A 58 5.54 3.87 -4.02
N GLY A 59 4.53 4.46 -4.64
CA GLY A 59 3.13 4.26 -4.38
C GLY A 59 2.52 3.36 -5.43
N ILE A 60 2.61 2.04 -5.23
CA ILE A 60 2.07 1.05 -6.17
C ILE A 60 0.56 1.26 -6.32
N LEU A 61 0.11 1.63 -7.52
CA LEU A 61 -1.29 1.75 -7.82
C LEU A 61 -1.87 0.36 -8.10
N ARG A 62 -3.04 0.13 -7.50
CA ARG A 62 -3.89 -1.02 -7.81
C ARG A 62 -5.02 -0.48 -8.66
N ILE A 63 -5.02 -0.87 -9.93
CA ILE A 63 -6.00 -0.38 -10.91
C ILE A 63 -6.88 -1.58 -11.28
N GLU A 64 -8.18 -1.50 -11.01
CA GLU A 64 -9.12 -2.53 -11.44
C GLU A 64 -9.38 -2.48 -12.96
N ASP A 65 -9.83 -3.61 -13.52
CA ASP A 65 -10.34 -3.66 -14.88
C ASP A 65 -11.69 -2.92 -15.03
N THR A 66 -12.15 -2.76 -16.28
CA THR A 66 -13.35 -1.98 -16.60
C THR A 66 -14.64 -2.52 -15.95
N VAL A 67 -14.69 -3.82 -15.64
CA VAL A 67 -15.84 -4.46 -14.98
C VAL A 67 -15.61 -4.71 -13.49
N ASN A 68 -14.49 -4.23 -12.93
CA ASN A 68 -14.17 -4.33 -11.52
C ASN A 68 -14.10 -5.77 -10.97
N LYS A 69 -13.66 -6.75 -11.78
CA LYS A 69 -13.54 -8.16 -11.40
C LYS A 69 -12.11 -8.63 -11.25
N CYS A 70 -11.13 -7.96 -11.83
CA CYS A 70 -9.72 -8.31 -11.65
C CYS A 70 -8.82 -7.07 -11.72
N MET A 71 -7.50 -7.28 -11.62
CA MET A 71 -6.52 -6.22 -11.84
C MET A 71 -6.47 -5.86 -13.33
N GLY A 72 -6.54 -4.58 -13.65
CA GLY A 72 -6.39 -4.05 -15.00
C GLY A 72 -4.95 -4.14 -15.49
N CYS A 73 -4.77 -4.09 -16.81
CA CYS A 73 -3.45 -4.23 -17.44
C CYS A 73 -2.46 -3.13 -17.03
N GLN A 74 -2.95 -1.94 -16.66
CA GLN A 74 -2.12 -0.83 -16.20
C GLN A 74 -1.61 -1.01 -14.76
N SER A 75 -2.19 -1.92 -13.99
CA SER A 75 -1.73 -2.15 -12.62
C SER A 75 -0.40 -2.88 -12.61
N LEU A 76 0.46 -2.52 -11.65
CA LEU A 76 1.64 -3.31 -11.34
C LEU A 76 1.21 -4.59 -10.61
N LEU A 77 1.62 -5.74 -11.14
CA LEU A 77 1.45 -7.05 -10.53
C LEU A 77 2.66 -7.38 -9.64
N HIS A 78 2.63 -8.54 -8.98
CA HIS A 78 3.70 -8.91 -8.05
C HIS A 78 5.08 -8.94 -8.71
N ASP A 79 5.20 -9.42 -9.94
CA ASP A 79 6.44 -9.47 -10.72
C ASP A 79 6.97 -8.06 -10.97
N ASP A 80 6.11 -7.17 -11.48
CA ASP A 80 6.46 -5.78 -11.75
C ASP A 80 6.94 -5.06 -10.48
N VAL A 81 6.24 -5.29 -9.35
CA VAL A 81 6.60 -4.73 -8.04
C VAL A 81 7.93 -5.28 -7.52
N ARG A 82 8.15 -6.58 -7.69
CA ARG A 82 9.41 -7.24 -7.32
C ARG A 82 10.58 -6.69 -8.14
N ASP A 83 10.42 -6.59 -9.45
CA ASP A 83 11.47 -6.08 -10.35
C ASP A 83 11.82 -4.63 -10.03
N LEU A 84 10.81 -3.79 -9.75
CA LEU A 84 11.03 -2.44 -9.24
C LEU A 84 11.89 -2.46 -7.97
N PHE A 85 11.52 -3.25 -6.95
CA PHE A 85 12.26 -3.26 -5.69
C PHE A 85 13.65 -3.90 -5.80
N TYR A 86 13.84 -4.86 -6.70
CA TYR A 86 15.15 -5.46 -6.97
C TYR A 86 16.09 -4.48 -7.68
N GLY A 87 15.56 -3.58 -8.52
CA GLY A 87 16.34 -2.53 -9.16
C GLY A 87 16.80 -1.43 -8.20
N LEU A 88 16.11 -1.24 -7.07
CA LEU A 88 16.43 -0.16 -6.12
C LEU A 88 17.61 -0.53 -5.22
N THR A 89 18.78 -0.01 -5.57
CA THR A 89 20.09 -0.33 -4.98
C THR A 89 20.26 0.07 -3.51
N GLU A 90 19.74 1.22 -3.05
CA GLU A 90 20.25 1.79 -1.78
C GLU A 90 19.26 2.05 -0.63
N ALA A 91 17.95 2.21 -0.86
CA ALA A 91 17.11 2.74 0.23
C ALA A 91 15.68 2.21 0.37
N VAL A 92 15.30 1.17 -0.36
CA VAL A 92 14.03 0.48 -0.07
C VAL A 92 14.27 -0.84 0.63
N ASN A 93 13.70 -0.98 1.83
CA ASN A 93 13.69 -2.23 2.56
C ASN A 93 12.61 -3.15 1.98
N PHE A 94 13.00 -4.04 1.07
CA PHE A 94 12.12 -5.07 0.52
C PHE A 94 12.08 -6.35 1.38
N TYR A 95 12.58 -6.28 2.61
CA TYR A 95 12.53 -7.38 3.56
C TYR A 95 11.14 -7.52 4.18
N PRO A 96 10.58 -8.73 4.31
CA PRO A 96 9.30 -8.92 4.97
C PRO A 96 9.37 -8.45 6.43
N VAL A 97 8.51 -7.49 6.77
CA VAL A 97 8.35 -7.04 8.16
C VAL A 97 6.99 -7.50 8.67
N LEU A 98 6.96 -7.92 9.94
CA LEU A 98 5.71 -8.25 10.61
C LEU A 98 4.79 -7.02 10.58
N GLN A 99 3.56 -7.21 10.11
CA GLN A 99 2.59 -6.12 10.16
C GLN A 99 2.03 -5.99 11.58
N GLY A 100 2.32 -4.87 12.22
CA GLY A 100 1.77 -4.55 13.54
C GLY A 100 0.31 -4.10 13.53
N LYS A 101 -0.26 -3.77 12.36
CA LYS A 101 -1.64 -3.29 12.19
C LYS A 101 -2.23 -3.86 10.90
N GLY A 102 -3.42 -4.46 10.99
CA GLY A 102 -4.17 -4.97 9.83
C GLY A 102 -4.95 -3.88 9.08
N CYS A 103 -5.73 -4.31 8.09
CA CYS A 103 -6.58 -3.42 7.30
C CYS A 103 -7.65 -2.74 8.18
N SER A 104 -7.73 -1.41 8.17
CA SER A 104 -8.76 -0.63 8.91
C SER A 104 -10.20 -1.11 8.62
N ALA A 105 -10.46 -1.58 7.40
CA ALA A 105 -11.77 -2.06 7.02
C ALA A 105 -12.23 -3.26 7.86
N THR A 106 -11.33 -4.11 8.34
CA THR A 106 -11.70 -5.30 9.14
C THR A 106 -11.90 -4.99 10.62
N HIS A 107 -11.46 -3.83 11.10
CA HIS A 107 -11.64 -3.42 12.50
C HIS A 107 -13.03 -2.85 12.75
N LEU A 108 -13.71 -3.28 13.82
CA LEU A 108 -15.07 -2.83 14.14
C LEU A 108 -15.17 -1.30 14.32
N ASN A 109 -14.17 -0.68 14.95
CA ASN A 109 -14.14 0.72 15.38
C ASN A 109 -13.24 1.63 14.53
N SER A 110 -13.01 1.27 13.26
CA SER A 110 -12.22 2.09 12.33
C SER A 110 -13.07 2.49 11.12
N PHE A 111 -13.10 3.80 10.82
CA PHE A 111 -13.96 4.37 9.80
C PHE A 111 -13.24 5.46 9.03
N LEU A 112 -13.63 5.62 7.77
CA LEU A 112 -13.33 6.82 6.99
C LEU A 112 -14.54 7.75 7.07
N ILE A 113 -14.28 9.05 7.18
CA ILE A 113 -15.31 10.08 7.29
C ILE A 113 -15.21 10.98 6.06
N GLY A 114 -16.28 11.02 5.28
CA GLY A 114 -16.40 11.95 4.16
C GLY A 114 -16.77 13.36 4.61
N PRO A 115 -16.70 14.35 3.70
CA PRO A 115 -16.85 15.77 4.05
C PRO A 115 -18.24 16.16 4.57
N LEU A 116 -19.28 15.37 4.32
CA LEU A 116 -20.64 15.61 4.83
C LEU A 116 -20.92 14.76 6.10
N GLY A 117 -19.90 14.12 6.65
CA GLY A 117 -20.01 13.28 7.84
C GLY A 117 -20.46 11.85 7.54
N GLU A 118 -20.52 11.44 6.28
CA GLU A 118 -20.76 10.05 5.88
C GLU A 118 -19.61 9.13 6.32
N LEU A 119 -19.96 7.91 6.72
CA LEU A 119 -19.02 6.91 7.23
C LEU A 119 -18.82 5.79 6.19
N TYR A 120 -17.58 5.34 6.04
CA TYR A 120 -17.19 4.22 5.18
C TYR A 120 -16.23 3.26 5.88
N LYS A 121 -16.18 2.01 5.40
CA LYS A 121 -15.23 0.99 5.88
C LYS A 121 -13.91 0.97 5.10
N CYS A 122 -13.94 1.22 3.79
CA CYS A 122 -12.76 1.05 2.94
C CYS A 122 -12.49 2.30 2.10
N TRP A 123 -11.20 2.58 1.86
CA TRP A 123 -10.75 3.69 1.03
C TRP A 123 -11.24 3.58 -0.42
N ASN A 124 -11.32 2.35 -0.94
CA ASN A 124 -11.79 2.08 -2.31
C ASN A 124 -13.29 2.34 -2.50
N GLU A 125 -14.02 2.60 -1.42
CA GLU A 125 -15.46 2.85 -1.43
C GLU A 125 -15.82 4.28 -1.02
N LEU A 126 -14.82 5.08 -0.65
CA LEU A 126 -14.99 6.48 -0.26
C LEU A 126 -15.57 7.27 -1.43
N GLY A 127 -16.71 7.93 -1.20
CA GLY A 127 -17.43 8.71 -2.22
C GLY A 127 -18.52 7.94 -2.96
N ASP A 128 -18.61 6.61 -2.84
CA ASP A 128 -19.75 5.85 -3.37
C ASP A 128 -20.91 5.88 -2.37
N SER A 129 -21.96 6.65 -2.69
CA SER A 129 -23.17 6.75 -1.85
C SER A 129 -23.79 5.39 -1.46
N LYS A 130 -23.63 4.34 -2.27
CA LYS A 130 -24.16 2.99 -1.99
C LYS A 130 -23.35 2.25 -0.91
N LYS A 131 -22.15 2.72 -0.61
CA LYS A 131 -21.21 2.12 0.35
C LYS A 131 -21.17 2.84 1.69
N ILE A 132 -21.98 3.88 1.85
CA ILE A 132 -22.16 4.58 3.13
C ILE A 132 -22.69 3.59 4.17
N ILE A 133 -21.98 3.47 5.29
CA ILE A 133 -22.40 2.63 6.42
C ILE A 133 -23.20 3.37 7.49
N GLY A 134 -23.22 4.70 7.43
CA GLY A 134 -23.91 5.59 8.37
C GLY A 134 -23.38 7.00 8.26
N TYR A 135 -23.78 7.87 9.17
CA TYR A 135 -23.26 9.23 9.34
C TYR A 135 -22.83 9.43 10.79
N ILE A 136 -21.93 10.38 11.03
CA ILE A 136 -21.37 10.68 12.37
C ILE A 136 -22.43 10.97 13.46
N ASN A 137 -23.61 11.47 13.06
CA ASN A 137 -24.69 11.81 13.98
C ASN A 137 -25.76 10.71 14.09
N ASP A 138 -25.63 9.62 13.33
CA ASP A 138 -26.56 8.50 13.43
C ASP A 138 -26.34 7.77 14.77
N GLN A 139 -27.43 7.31 15.38
CA GLN A 139 -27.37 6.50 16.60
C GLN A 139 -26.92 5.05 16.33
N ASP A 140 -27.00 4.61 15.07
CA ASP A 140 -26.68 3.25 14.64
C ASP A 140 -26.25 3.24 13.16
N PHE A 141 -25.55 2.19 12.75
CA PHE A 141 -25.13 2.00 11.37
C PHE A 141 -26.29 1.59 10.46
N LYS A 142 -26.34 2.21 9.29
CA LYS A 142 -27.34 1.97 8.24
C LYS A 142 -27.03 0.73 7.41
N ASN A 143 -25.76 0.50 7.04
CA ASN A 143 -25.36 -0.63 6.19
C ASN A 143 -24.60 -1.69 7.00
N LYS A 144 -25.32 -2.36 7.92
CA LYS A 144 -24.75 -3.39 8.80
C LYS A 144 -24.21 -4.59 8.03
N ASP A 145 -24.77 -4.91 6.89
CA ASP A 145 -24.33 -6.05 6.09
C ASP A 145 -22.96 -5.80 5.46
N LEU A 146 -22.70 -4.58 4.97
CA LEU A 146 -21.35 -4.21 4.51
C LEU A 146 -20.33 -4.25 5.66
N ILE A 147 -20.70 -3.77 6.85
CA ILE A 147 -19.83 -3.87 8.04
C ILE A 147 -19.53 -5.34 8.36
N ARG A 148 -20.55 -6.20 8.42
CA ARG A 148 -20.40 -7.64 8.71
C ARG A 148 -19.53 -8.32 7.66
N LYS A 149 -19.70 -8.02 6.37
CA LYS A 149 -18.83 -8.52 5.30
C LYS A 149 -17.36 -8.21 5.61
N TYR A 150 -17.02 -6.96 5.89
CA TYR A 150 -15.63 -6.61 6.19
C TYR A 150 -15.09 -7.17 7.51
N VAL A 151 -15.87 -7.12 8.59
CA VAL A 151 -15.39 -7.50 9.92
C VAL A 151 -15.34 -9.02 10.10
N LEU A 152 -16.28 -9.76 9.49
CA LEU A 152 -16.42 -11.20 9.69
C LEU A 152 -15.91 -11.99 8.48
N SER A 153 -16.30 -11.62 7.26
CA SER A 153 -16.00 -12.42 6.07
C SER A 153 -14.60 -12.17 5.50
N ALA A 154 -14.03 -10.98 5.70
CA ALA A 154 -12.65 -10.70 5.30
C ALA A 154 -11.59 -11.26 6.28
N ASN A 155 -11.93 -12.35 6.98
CA ASN A 155 -11.09 -13.00 7.98
C ASN A 155 -10.21 -14.08 7.34
N CYS A 156 -8.90 -13.90 7.38
CA CYS A 156 -7.96 -14.89 6.83
C CYS A 156 -7.79 -16.14 7.69
N PHE A 157 -8.20 -16.12 8.95
CA PHE A 157 -8.07 -17.27 9.84
C PHE A 157 -9.12 -18.36 9.56
N GLU A 158 -10.11 -18.08 8.71
CA GLU A 158 -11.11 -19.04 8.25
C GLU A 158 -10.83 -19.58 6.83
N ASP A 159 -9.86 -19.00 6.13
CA ASP A 159 -9.47 -19.39 4.78
C ASP A 159 -8.45 -20.54 4.83
N GLU A 160 -8.79 -21.70 4.27
CA GLU A 160 -7.95 -22.91 4.34
C GLU A 160 -6.55 -22.68 3.74
N LYS A 161 -6.43 -21.92 2.64
CA LYS A 161 -5.12 -21.62 2.06
C LYS A 161 -4.29 -20.74 2.99
N CYS A 162 -4.93 -19.81 3.68
CA CYS A 162 -4.26 -18.94 4.62
C CYS A 162 -3.83 -19.69 5.88
N LYS A 163 -4.67 -20.58 6.44
CA LYS A 163 -4.34 -21.36 7.65
C LYS A 163 -3.01 -22.10 7.55
N ASP A 164 -2.69 -22.62 6.36
CA ASP A 164 -1.45 -23.34 6.08
C ASP A 164 -0.33 -22.44 5.51
N CYS A 165 -0.55 -21.12 5.43
CA CYS A 165 0.38 -20.18 4.81
C CYS A 165 1.37 -19.57 5.82
N GLU A 166 2.66 -19.80 5.59
CA GLU A 166 3.75 -19.22 6.39
C GLU A 166 3.82 -17.68 6.34
N PHE A 167 3.19 -17.05 5.35
CA PHE A 167 3.20 -15.58 5.18
C PHE A 167 2.06 -14.86 5.89
N ILE A 168 1.17 -15.55 6.63
CA ILE A 168 0.10 -14.90 7.41
C ILE A 168 0.63 -13.74 8.28
N PRO A 169 1.74 -13.88 9.04
CA PRO A 169 2.23 -12.81 9.91
C PRO A 169 2.68 -11.54 9.16
N ILE A 170 2.90 -11.65 7.86
CA ILE A 170 3.33 -10.56 6.99
C ILE A 170 2.13 -9.93 6.26
N CYS A 171 1.23 -10.76 5.71
CA CYS A 171 0.16 -10.28 4.83
C CYS A 171 -1.19 -10.10 5.52
N MET A 172 -1.44 -10.80 6.64
CA MET A 172 -2.73 -10.85 7.34
C MET A 172 -3.94 -11.06 6.41
N GLY A 173 -3.79 -11.89 5.38
CA GLY A 173 -4.87 -12.19 4.44
C GLY A 173 -5.05 -11.24 3.28
N GLY A 174 -4.18 -10.24 3.13
CA GLY A 174 -4.20 -9.28 2.03
C GLY A 174 -5.27 -8.20 2.15
N CYS A 175 -5.65 -7.64 1.01
CA CYS A 175 -6.63 -6.55 0.96
C CYS A 175 -8.05 -7.06 1.20
N ALA A 176 -8.69 -6.61 2.31
CA ALA A 176 -10.04 -6.99 2.67
C ALA A 176 -11.07 -6.65 1.57
N PHE A 177 -10.93 -5.52 0.89
CA PHE A 177 -11.81 -5.13 -0.23
C PHE A 177 -11.81 -6.17 -1.34
N TYR A 178 -10.62 -6.59 -1.80
CA TYR A 178 -10.50 -7.58 -2.86
C TYR A 178 -10.93 -8.98 -2.40
N ARG A 179 -10.69 -9.34 -1.13
CA ARG A 179 -11.22 -10.58 -0.54
C ARG A 179 -12.75 -10.62 -0.60
N ILE A 180 -13.43 -9.55 -0.20
CA ILE A 180 -14.89 -9.43 -0.29
C ILE A 180 -15.38 -9.50 -1.74
N LYS A 181 -14.70 -8.83 -2.68
CA LYS A 181 -15.06 -8.92 -4.10
C LYS A 181 -14.92 -10.35 -4.64
N ASN A 182 -13.86 -11.07 -4.27
CA ASN A 182 -13.67 -12.47 -4.65
C ASN A 182 -14.80 -13.36 -4.09
N MET A 183 -15.21 -13.13 -2.84
CA MET A 183 -16.22 -13.96 -2.17
C MET A 183 -17.65 -13.67 -2.62
N PHE A 184 -18.00 -12.40 -2.81
CA PHE A 184 -19.40 -11.97 -2.96
C PHE A 184 -19.73 -11.36 -4.32
N ASP A 185 -18.70 -10.95 -5.07
CA ASP A 185 -18.87 -10.25 -6.34
C ASP A 185 -18.17 -10.99 -7.49
N ASN A 186 -17.93 -12.29 -7.40
CA ASN A 186 -17.26 -13.09 -8.44
C ASN A 186 -15.94 -12.45 -8.95
N GLY A 187 -15.20 -11.81 -8.05
CA GLY A 187 -13.88 -11.26 -8.34
C GLY A 187 -12.82 -12.34 -8.47
N ASN A 188 -11.75 -12.00 -9.19
CA ASN A 188 -10.55 -12.81 -9.35
C ASN A 188 -9.30 -11.94 -9.11
N PHE A 189 -9.22 -11.36 -7.92
CA PHE A 189 -8.10 -10.55 -7.48
C PHE A 189 -7.06 -11.42 -6.76
N ASP A 190 -5.78 -11.19 -7.05
CA ASP A 190 -4.69 -11.75 -6.28
C ASP A 190 -4.56 -10.98 -4.95
N ILE A 191 -4.87 -11.68 -3.86
CA ILE A 191 -4.82 -11.15 -2.49
C ILE A 191 -3.64 -11.70 -1.69
N CYS A 192 -2.82 -12.54 -2.30
CA CYS A 192 -1.70 -13.17 -1.62
C CYS A 192 -0.53 -12.19 -1.44
N SER A 193 0.41 -12.59 -0.60
CA SER A 193 1.64 -11.82 -0.36
C SER A 193 2.47 -11.66 -1.63
N LEU A 194 3.21 -10.54 -1.75
CA LEU A 194 4.29 -10.38 -2.75
C LEU A 194 5.36 -11.47 -2.63
N TYR A 195 5.46 -12.09 -1.45
CA TYR A 195 6.43 -13.14 -1.13
C TYR A 195 5.94 -14.56 -1.43
N LYS A 196 4.73 -14.74 -1.96
CA LYS A 196 4.07 -16.06 -2.08
C LYS A 196 4.80 -17.05 -3.00
N ASP A 197 5.66 -16.57 -3.90
CA ASP A 197 6.35 -17.41 -4.88
C ASP A 197 7.70 -17.92 -4.33
N ASN A 198 8.06 -19.15 -4.69
CA ASN A 198 9.32 -19.78 -4.28
C ASN A 198 10.55 -18.93 -4.66
N GLY A 199 11.53 -18.84 -3.77
CA GLY A 199 12.79 -18.13 -4.03
C GLY A 199 12.75 -16.62 -3.74
N VAL A 200 11.56 -16.02 -3.56
CA VAL A 200 11.43 -14.57 -3.34
C VAL A 200 12.00 -14.19 -1.98
N ILE A 201 11.69 -14.95 -0.94
CA ILE A 201 12.17 -14.69 0.42
C ILE A 201 13.69 -14.81 0.48
N GLU A 202 14.25 -15.86 -0.11
CA GLU A 202 15.68 -16.10 -0.19
C GLU A 202 16.37 -14.92 -0.87
N LYS A 203 15.83 -14.45 -1.99
CA LYS A 203 16.34 -13.24 -2.67
C LYS A 203 16.24 -12.00 -1.79
N CYS A 204 15.14 -11.81 -1.06
CA CYS A 204 14.99 -10.68 -0.12
C CYS A 204 16.01 -10.72 1.01
N ILE A 205 16.29 -11.92 1.57
CA ILE A 205 17.30 -12.13 2.60
C ILE A 205 18.69 -11.81 2.06
N CYS A 206 19.05 -12.31 0.87
CA CYS A 206 20.32 -12.00 0.23
C CYS A 206 20.52 -10.49 0.05
N LEU A 207 19.54 -9.80 -0.54
CA LEU A 207 19.58 -8.35 -0.73
C LEU A 207 19.70 -7.59 0.59
N HIS A 208 19.03 -8.05 1.65
CA HIS A 208 19.12 -7.43 2.97
C HIS A 208 20.52 -7.63 3.59
N LEU A 209 21.08 -8.84 3.50
CA LEU A 209 22.42 -9.15 4.00
C LEU A 209 23.51 -8.36 3.28
N ASP A 210 23.40 -8.23 1.95
CA ASP A 210 24.35 -7.44 1.16
C ASP A 210 24.31 -5.96 1.56
N LYS A 211 23.13 -5.41 1.85
CA LYS A 211 22.98 -4.06 2.40
C LYS A 211 23.66 -3.90 3.77
N LEU A 212 23.53 -4.90 4.66
CA LEU A 212 24.18 -4.86 5.98
C LEU A 212 25.72 -4.92 5.87
N ARG A 213 26.24 -5.70 4.92
CA ARG A 213 27.68 -5.78 4.64
C ARG A 213 28.26 -4.45 4.15
N ILE A 214 27.54 -3.74 3.28
CA ILE A 214 27.98 -2.41 2.80
C ILE A 214 27.99 -1.37 3.93
N LYS A 215 27.03 -1.44 4.87
CA LYS A 215 26.94 -0.48 5.99
C LYS A 215 27.93 -0.72 7.13
N THR A 216 28.54 -1.91 7.20
CA THR A 216 29.51 -2.26 8.23
C THR A 216 30.89 -2.29 7.58
N PRO A 217 31.72 -1.24 7.70
CA PRO A 217 33.07 -1.30 7.15
C PRO A 217 33.82 -2.43 7.87
N SER A 218 34.45 -3.31 7.07
CA SER A 218 35.33 -4.37 7.55
C SER A 218 36.33 -3.80 8.56
N ILE A 219 36.31 -4.32 9.79
CA ILE A 219 37.30 -4.01 10.83
C ILE A 219 38.64 -4.59 10.43
#